data_AF-A0A1G7PUB4-F1
#
_entry.id   AF-A0A1G7PUB4-F1
#
_cell.length_a   1.000
_cell.length_b   1.000
_cell.length_c   1.000
_cell.angle_alpha   90.00
_cell.angle_beta   90.00
_cell.angle_gamma   90.00
#
_symmetry.space_group_name_H-M   'P 1'
#
loop_
_entity.id
_entity.type
_entity.pdbx_description
1 polymer ?
#
loop_
_entity_poly.entity_id
_entity_poly.type
_entity_poly.pdbx_seq_one_letter_code
_entity_poly.pdbx_strand_id
1 'polypeptide(L)'
;MNYERRRTNGDGGNGDNGVTPPNGTQPENDAETDWKTQLLDVVKAMPPEAFERLAQRLLREAGFIKVEVTQRSGDGGIDGTGVLRVNLISFQVLFQCKRYAGSVGSGVIRDFRGAMAGRCDKGLIITTGTFTADAQKEASRDGATAIDLVDGDFLCDLIKKYGLGVHTRTVEQVVVDGSWFESI
;
A
#
# COMPACT_ATOMS: atom_id res chain seq x y z
N MET A 1 2.82 42.53 -45.20
CA MET A 1 2.99 43.96 -45.52
C MET A 1 1.90 44.72 -44.78
N ASN A 2 2.32 45.74 -44.05
CA ASN A 2 1.64 46.39 -42.95
C ASN A 2 0.65 47.50 -43.37
N TYR A 3 -0.08 47.96 -42.34
CA TYR A 3 -0.67 49.29 -42.10
C TYR A 3 -2.15 49.49 -42.47
N GLU A 4 -3.02 50.17 -41.71
CA GLU A 4 -3.16 50.61 -40.30
C GLU A 4 -4.36 51.60 -40.29
N ARG A 5 -4.94 51.87 -39.09
CA ARG A 5 -5.83 53.02 -38.71
C ARG A 5 -7.32 52.93 -39.10
N ARG A 6 -8.29 53.42 -38.30
CA ARG A 6 -8.31 54.18 -37.03
C ARG A 6 -9.72 54.11 -36.41
N ARG A 7 -9.77 53.89 -35.09
CA ARG A 7 -10.62 54.48 -34.02
C ARG A 7 -12.03 55.02 -34.34
N THR A 8 -13.00 54.67 -33.49
CA THR A 8 -13.72 55.62 -32.60
C THR A 8 -14.18 54.92 -31.30
N ASN A 9 -14.27 55.74 -30.25
CA ASN A 9 -14.45 55.42 -28.83
C ASN A 9 -15.92 55.37 -28.39
N GLY A 10 -16.14 54.73 -27.24
CA GLY A 10 -17.15 55.11 -26.22
C GLY A 10 -18.27 54.08 -26.08
N ASP A 11 -18.80 53.75 -24.91
CA ASP A 11 -18.51 54.05 -23.51
C ASP A 11 -19.49 53.17 -22.71
N GLY A 12 -19.22 52.87 -21.44
CA GLY A 12 -20.21 52.24 -20.55
C GLY A 12 -19.74 50.98 -19.83
N GLY A 13 -19.20 51.17 -18.63
CA GLY A 13 -18.84 50.09 -17.71
C GLY A 13 -20.05 49.47 -17.00
N ASN A 14 -19.83 48.35 -16.31
CA ASN A 14 -19.74 48.33 -14.85
C ASN A 14 -19.22 46.96 -14.41
N GLY A 15 -18.49 46.92 -13.29
CA GLY A 15 -17.79 45.74 -12.83
C GLY A 15 -18.71 44.65 -12.28
N ASP A 16 -18.27 43.40 -12.42
CA ASP A 16 -18.48 42.38 -11.42
C ASP A 16 -17.21 41.53 -11.33
N ASN A 17 -16.54 41.64 -10.20
CA ASN A 17 -15.36 40.84 -9.86
C ASN A 17 -15.86 39.45 -9.50
N GLY A 18 -15.89 38.55 -10.48
CA GLY A 18 -16.06 37.12 -10.25
C GLY A 18 -14.87 36.55 -9.47
N VAL A 19 -14.85 36.80 -8.16
CA VAL A 19 -14.04 36.04 -7.21
C VAL A 19 -14.73 34.69 -7.06
N THR A 20 -14.23 33.71 -7.78
CA THR A 20 -14.53 32.30 -7.53
C THR A 20 -14.19 31.99 -6.07
N PRO A 21 -15.11 31.46 -5.26
CA PRO A 21 -14.74 31.00 -3.92
C PRO A 21 -13.77 29.82 -4.04
N PRO A 22 -12.71 29.74 -3.21
CA PRO A 22 -11.92 28.52 -3.11
C PRO A 22 -12.80 27.47 -2.44
N ASN A 23 -13.30 26.52 -3.21
CA ASN A 23 -14.02 25.36 -2.72
C ASN A 23 -13.03 24.19 -2.55
N GLY A 24 -13.08 23.53 -1.40
CA GLY A 24 -12.64 22.14 -1.25
C GLY A 24 -11.26 21.92 -0.63
N THR A 25 -11.19 22.04 0.69
CA THR A 25 -10.48 21.17 1.63
C THR A 25 -9.95 19.86 1.00
N GLN A 26 -8.64 19.77 0.71
CA GLN A 26 -7.91 18.49 0.53
C GLN A 26 -6.93 18.24 1.70
N PRO A 27 -7.37 17.99 2.95
CA PRO A 27 -6.50 17.51 4.01
C PRO A 27 -6.46 15.97 4.08
N GLU A 28 -7.39 15.28 3.42
CA GLU A 28 -7.64 13.85 3.63
C GLU A 28 -6.57 12.98 2.95
N ASN A 29 -6.20 13.33 1.71
CA ASN A 29 -5.17 12.61 0.94
C ASN A 29 -3.74 12.83 1.48
N ASP A 30 -3.46 14.04 1.98
CA ASP A 30 -2.13 14.39 2.49
C ASP A 30 -1.86 13.69 3.83
N ALA A 31 -2.86 13.63 4.71
CA ALA A 31 -2.76 12.93 5.99
C ALA A 31 -2.70 11.40 5.84
N GLU A 32 -3.40 10.80 4.88
CA GLU A 32 -3.30 9.35 4.61
C GLU A 32 -1.93 8.94 4.06
N THR A 33 -1.34 9.76 3.19
CA THR A 33 0.00 9.51 2.63
C THR A 33 1.08 9.64 3.71
N ASP A 34 0.89 10.55 4.67
CA ASP A 34 1.84 10.85 5.73
C ASP A 34 2.09 9.66 6.69
N TRP A 35 1.03 9.07 7.25
CA TRP A 35 1.20 7.98 8.23
C TRP A 35 1.77 6.70 7.60
N LYS A 36 1.38 6.39 6.35
CA LYS A 36 1.92 5.23 5.63
C LYS A 36 3.41 5.41 5.35
N THR A 37 3.82 6.62 4.98
CA THR A 37 5.23 6.96 4.76
C THR A 37 6.04 6.80 6.04
N GLN A 38 5.56 7.39 7.15
CA GLN A 38 6.19 7.25 8.45
C GLN A 38 6.31 5.78 8.89
N LEU A 39 5.24 5.00 8.73
CA LEU A 39 5.26 3.58 9.07
C LEU A 39 6.25 2.80 8.20
N LEU A 40 6.27 3.03 6.89
CA LEU A 40 7.22 2.38 5.99
C LEU A 40 8.67 2.71 6.34
N ASP A 41 8.97 3.94 6.73
CA ASP A 41 10.33 4.32 7.14
C ASP A 41 10.77 3.57 8.41
N VAL A 42 9.86 3.42 9.39
CA VAL A 42 10.11 2.61 10.58
C VAL A 42 10.37 1.15 10.21
N VAL A 43 9.53 0.56 9.36
CA VAL A 43 9.69 -0.84 8.92
C VAL A 43 10.96 -1.04 8.09
N LYS A 44 11.30 -0.10 7.21
CA LYS A 44 12.53 -0.12 6.41
C LYS A 44 13.78 0.02 7.28
N ALA A 45 13.71 0.71 8.42
CA ALA A 45 14.83 0.83 9.34
C ALA A 45 15.09 -0.46 10.15
N MET A 46 14.15 -1.41 10.18
CA MET A 46 14.31 -2.68 10.90
C MET A 46 15.41 -3.57 10.27
N PRO A 47 16.14 -4.36 11.08
CA PRO A 47 16.98 -5.44 10.56
C PRO A 47 16.17 -6.44 9.71
N PRO A 48 16.77 -7.10 8.70
CA PRO A 48 16.08 -8.06 7.84
C PRO A 48 15.30 -9.13 8.61
N GLU A 49 15.93 -9.78 9.59
CA GLU A 49 15.26 -10.80 10.42
C GLU A 49 14.12 -10.24 11.27
N ALA A 50 14.18 -8.97 11.66
CA ALA A 50 13.11 -8.33 12.40
C ALA A 50 11.89 -8.06 11.49
N PHE A 51 12.12 -7.71 10.23
CA PHE A 51 11.06 -7.62 9.22
C PHE A 51 10.42 -8.98 8.94
N GLU A 52 11.20 -10.05 8.83
CA GLU A 52 10.67 -11.42 8.71
C GLU A 52 9.79 -11.79 9.91
N ARG A 53 10.23 -11.48 11.13
CA ARG A 53 9.42 -11.70 12.35
C ARG A 53 8.14 -10.86 12.36
N LEU A 54 8.19 -9.61 11.88
CA LEU A 54 6.99 -8.78 11.70
C LEU A 54 6.02 -9.41 10.70
N ALA A 55 6.51 -9.87 9.54
CA ALA A 55 5.69 -10.55 8.55
C ALA A 55 5.05 -11.83 9.11
N GLN A 56 5.78 -12.61 9.89
CA GLN A 56 5.22 -13.79 10.56
C GLN A 56 4.14 -13.43 11.58
N ARG A 57 4.37 -12.38 12.38
CA ARG A 57 3.36 -11.88 13.32
C ARG A 57 2.10 -11.45 12.55
N LEU A 58 2.28 -10.71 11.46
CA LEU A 58 1.20 -10.29 10.58
C LEU A 58 0.40 -11.46 10.03
N LEU A 59 1.07 -12.50 9.51
CA LEU A 59 0.39 -13.69 8.98
C LEU A 59 -0.41 -14.42 10.06
N ARG A 60 0.13 -14.53 11.28
CA ARG A 60 -0.60 -15.13 12.42
C ARG A 60 -1.87 -14.35 12.74
N GLU A 61 -1.79 -13.02 12.81
CA GLU A 61 -2.97 -12.17 13.04
C GLU A 61 -3.96 -12.23 11.86
N ALA A 62 -3.47 -12.44 10.64
CA ALA A 62 -4.30 -12.66 9.46
C ALA A 62 -4.93 -14.07 9.38
N GLY A 63 -4.75 -14.92 10.39
CA GLY A 63 -5.39 -16.23 10.49
C GLY A 63 -4.57 -17.40 9.94
N PHE A 64 -3.29 -17.19 9.61
CA PHE A 64 -2.40 -18.31 9.29
C PHE A 64 -2.03 -19.09 10.55
N ILE A 65 -2.03 -20.41 10.44
CA ILE A 65 -1.57 -21.34 11.48
C ILE A 65 -0.25 -21.99 11.05
N LYS A 66 0.50 -22.54 12.02
CA LYS A 66 1.80 -23.19 11.78
C LYS A 66 2.78 -22.31 10.99
N VAL A 67 2.87 -21.03 11.37
CA VAL A 67 3.79 -20.07 10.75
C VAL A 67 5.20 -20.29 11.29
N GLU A 68 6.12 -20.71 10.42
CA GLU A 68 7.50 -21.12 10.74
C GLU A 68 8.54 -20.44 9.85
N VAL A 69 9.74 -20.20 10.39
CA VAL A 69 10.92 -19.69 9.63
C VAL A 69 11.59 -20.84 8.90
N THR A 70 12.00 -20.64 7.65
CA THR A 70 12.91 -21.57 6.96
C THR A 70 14.36 -21.22 7.30
N GLN A 71 15.07 -22.14 7.96
CA GLN A 71 16.48 -21.95 8.35
C GLN A 71 17.49 -22.23 7.22
N ARG A 72 17.02 -22.52 6.00
CA ARG A 72 17.89 -23.00 4.91
C ARG A 72 18.20 -21.88 3.91
N SER A 73 19.31 -21.19 4.12
CA SER A 73 19.94 -20.40 3.06
C SER A 73 20.18 -21.27 1.83
N GLY A 74 19.62 -20.89 0.68
CA GLY A 74 19.78 -21.60 -0.61
C GLY A 74 18.53 -22.26 -1.17
N ASP A 75 17.35 -22.05 -0.58
CA ASP A 75 16.08 -22.60 -1.08
C ASP A 75 15.37 -21.72 -2.13
N GLY A 76 16.07 -20.76 -2.74
CA GLY A 76 15.49 -19.76 -3.63
C GLY A 76 14.80 -18.59 -2.90
N GLY A 77 15.07 -18.46 -1.60
CA GLY A 77 14.70 -17.30 -0.78
C GLY A 77 13.32 -17.45 -0.13
N ILE A 78 12.95 -18.66 0.28
CA ILE A 78 11.75 -18.88 1.10
C ILE A 78 12.12 -18.50 2.53
N ASP A 79 11.45 -17.48 3.08
CA ASP A 79 11.73 -17.02 4.43
C ASP A 79 10.83 -17.70 5.48
N GLY A 80 9.72 -18.31 5.02
CA GLY A 80 8.94 -19.18 5.87
C GLY A 80 7.76 -19.87 5.20
N THR A 81 7.02 -20.58 6.02
CA THR A 81 5.83 -21.32 5.61
C THR A 81 4.67 -21.04 6.56
N GLY A 82 3.44 -21.20 6.08
CA GLY A 82 2.24 -21.13 6.90
C GLY A 82 1.07 -21.84 6.24
N VAL A 83 0.04 -22.14 7.04
CA VAL A 83 -1.18 -22.77 6.56
C VAL A 83 -2.32 -21.79 6.72
N LEU A 84 -2.94 -21.39 5.61
CA LEU A 84 -4.16 -20.60 5.64
C LEU A 84 -5.36 -21.55 5.61
N ARG A 85 -6.21 -21.49 6.63
CA ARG A 85 -7.45 -22.28 6.68
C ARG A 85 -8.65 -21.36 6.41
N VAL A 86 -9.40 -21.68 5.35
CA VAL A 86 -10.65 -21.00 5.00
C VAL A 86 -11.76 -22.05 5.07
N ASN A 87 -12.62 -21.94 6.09
CA ASN A 87 -13.64 -22.93 6.40
C ASN A 87 -13.04 -24.35 6.52
N LEU A 88 -13.45 -25.27 5.64
CA LEU A 88 -13.02 -26.67 5.63
C LEU A 88 -11.75 -26.89 4.80
N ILE A 89 -11.26 -25.88 4.09
CA ILE A 89 -10.14 -25.99 3.14
C ILE A 89 -8.89 -25.39 3.78
N SER A 90 -7.74 -26.03 3.58
CA SER A 90 -6.43 -25.53 4.03
C SER A 90 -5.49 -25.42 2.85
N PHE A 91 -4.74 -24.32 2.80
CA PHE A 91 -3.72 -24.05 1.80
C PHE A 91 -2.36 -23.97 2.46
N GLN A 92 -1.41 -24.78 2.00
CA GLN A 92 0.01 -24.61 2.30
C GLN A 92 0.51 -23.38 1.54
N VAL A 93 1.09 -22.44 2.26
CA VAL A 93 1.62 -21.19 1.70
C VAL A 93 3.09 -21.08 2.04
N LEU A 94 3.93 -20.86 1.03
CA LEU A 94 5.31 -20.42 1.21
C LEU A 94 5.35 -18.92 1.06
N PHE A 95 6.16 -18.24 1.87
CA PHE A 95 6.32 -16.79 1.74
C PHE A 95 7.77 -16.33 1.72
N GLN A 96 7.99 -15.21 1.05
CA GLN A 96 9.26 -14.49 1.00
C GLN A 96 9.02 -13.03 1.42
N CYS A 97 9.96 -12.50 2.18
CA CYS A 97 10.02 -11.14 2.70
C CYS A 97 11.19 -10.41 2.02
N LYS A 98 10.90 -9.29 1.34
CA LYS A 98 11.93 -8.41 0.77
C LYS A 98 11.85 -7.03 1.41
N ARG A 99 12.75 -6.74 2.34
CA ARG A 99 13.00 -5.37 2.76
C ARG A 99 13.74 -4.65 1.64
N TYR A 100 13.01 -3.88 0.84
CA TYR A 100 13.50 -3.27 -0.40
C TYR A 100 13.06 -1.81 -0.49
N ALA A 101 13.96 -0.94 -0.96
CA ALA A 101 13.66 0.48 -1.17
C ALA A 101 13.07 0.77 -2.55
N GLY A 102 13.35 -0.09 -3.54
CA GLY A 102 12.88 0.05 -4.92
C GLY A 102 11.79 -0.95 -5.28
N SER A 103 11.63 -1.20 -6.59
CA SER A 103 10.65 -2.15 -7.10
C SER A 103 11.21 -3.56 -7.23
N VAL A 104 10.38 -4.55 -6.90
CA VAL A 104 10.63 -5.97 -7.12
C VAL A 104 10.24 -6.32 -8.56
N GLY A 105 11.20 -6.84 -9.33
CA GLY A 105 11.01 -7.25 -10.72
C GLY A 105 10.58 -8.70 -10.88
N SER A 106 10.21 -9.07 -12.12
CA SER A 106 9.74 -10.43 -12.46
C SER A 106 10.75 -11.55 -12.20
N GLY A 107 12.06 -11.24 -12.19
CA GLY A 107 13.10 -12.21 -11.84
C GLY A 107 12.89 -12.83 -10.45
N VAL A 108 12.61 -12.00 -9.44
CA VAL A 108 12.34 -12.45 -8.07
C VAL A 108 11.12 -13.38 -8.02
N ILE A 109 10.08 -13.04 -8.79
CA ILE A 109 8.87 -13.85 -8.87
C ILE A 109 9.15 -15.22 -9.51
N ARG A 110 9.99 -15.27 -10.56
CA ARG A 110 10.39 -16.53 -11.23
C ARG A 110 11.26 -17.40 -10.32
N ASP A 111 12.21 -16.80 -9.62
CA ASP A 111 13.10 -17.53 -8.70
C ASP A 111 12.29 -18.14 -7.55
N PHE A 112 11.40 -17.35 -6.95
CA PHE A 112 10.49 -17.82 -5.91
C PHE A 112 9.52 -18.89 -6.43
N ARG A 113 9.02 -18.74 -7.66
CA ARG A 113 8.18 -19.75 -8.33
C ARG A 113 8.92 -21.08 -8.52
N GLY A 114 10.20 -21.03 -8.90
CA GLY A 114 11.05 -22.22 -8.99
C GLY A 114 11.23 -22.90 -7.63
N ALA A 115 11.46 -22.10 -6.58
CA ALA A 115 11.62 -22.57 -5.21
C ALA A 115 10.39 -23.29 -4.63
N MET A 116 9.19 -22.82 -4.98
CA MET A 116 7.92 -23.35 -4.47
C MET A 116 7.36 -24.54 -5.26
N ALA A 117 7.93 -24.87 -6.43
CA ALA A 117 7.36 -25.86 -7.35
C ALA A 117 7.12 -27.21 -6.66
N GLY A 118 5.85 -27.64 -6.62
CA GLY A 118 5.43 -28.91 -6.02
C GLY A 118 5.46 -28.95 -4.49
N ARG A 119 5.66 -27.82 -3.80
CA ARG A 119 5.82 -27.76 -2.34
C ARG A 119 4.66 -27.08 -1.61
N CYS A 120 3.81 -26.33 -2.31
CA CYS A 120 2.71 -25.60 -1.70
C CYS A 120 1.58 -25.31 -2.68
N ASP A 121 0.45 -24.84 -2.15
CA ASP A 121 -0.74 -24.48 -2.92
C ASP A 121 -0.66 -23.03 -3.44
N LYS A 122 0.03 -22.16 -2.69
CA LYS A 122 0.19 -20.73 -3.01
C LYS A 122 1.55 -20.19 -2.56
N GLY A 123 2.01 -19.16 -3.27
CA GLY A 123 3.13 -18.33 -2.85
C GLY A 123 2.65 -16.98 -2.33
N LEU A 124 3.42 -16.34 -1.46
CA LEU A 124 3.17 -14.98 -1.00
C LEU A 124 4.49 -14.20 -0.94
N ILE A 125 4.56 -13.03 -1.56
CA ILE A 125 5.73 -12.16 -1.43
C ILE A 125 5.31 -10.86 -0.75
N ILE A 126 6.00 -10.53 0.34
CA ILE A 126 5.79 -9.32 1.12
C ILE A 126 7.01 -8.42 0.94
N THR A 127 6.81 -7.16 0.54
CA THR A 127 7.89 -6.19 0.35
C THR A 127 7.57 -4.84 0.97
N THR A 128 8.59 -4.10 1.39
CA THR A 128 8.47 -2.68 1.79
C THR A 128 8.53 -1.72 0.59
N GLY A 129 8.79 -2.25 -0.60
CA GLY A 129 8.85 -1.51 -1.87
C GLY A 129 7.58 -1.69 -2.69
N THR A 130 7.71 -1.62 -4.02
CA THR A 130 6.61 -1.86 -4.97
C THR A 130 6.90 -3.07 -5.85
N PHE A 131 5.93 -3.52 -6.65
CA PHE A 131 6.14 -4.52 -7.70
C PHE A 131 6.07 -3.86 -9.07
N THR A 132 6.93 -4.29 -10.01
CA THR A 132 6.80 -3.85 -11.40
C THR A 132 5.58 -4.50 -12.06
N ALA A 133 5.07 -3.89 -13.14
CA ALA A 133 3.98 -4.48 -13.91
C ALA A 133 4.31 -5.89 -14.42
N ASP A 134 5.56 -6.14 -14.81
CA ASP A 134 6.00 -7.47 -15.23
C ASP A 134 6.06 -8.47 -14.07
N ALA A 135 6.40 -8.02 -12.86
CA ALA A 135 6.34 -8.85 -11.67
C ALA A 135 4.89 -9.27 -11.35
N GLN A 136 3.95 -8.32 -11.43
CA GLN A 136 2.52 -8.60 -11.23
C GLN A 136 2.00 -9.60 -12.27
N LYS A 137 2.31 -9.41 -13.56
CA LYS A 137 1.94 -10.35 -14.63
C LYS A 137 2.55 -11.73 -14.43
N GLU A 138 3.82 -11.80 -14.00
CA GLU A 138 4.48 -13.08 -13.73
C GLU A 138 3.86 -13.79 -12.53
N ALA A 139 3.43 -13.05 -11.50
CA ALA A 139 2.84 -13.61 -10.28
C ALA A 139 1.48 -14.31 -10.55
N SER A 140 0.70 -13.75 -11.49
CA SER A 140 -0.59 -14.27 -11.94
C SER A 140 -0.54 -15.04 -13.26
N ARG A 141 0.63 -15.54 -13.68
CA ARG A 141 0.81 -16.20 -14.98
C ARG A 141 -0.07 -17.46 -15.10
N ASP A 142 -0.82 -17.57 -16.19
CA ASP A 142 -1.66 -18.73 -16.48
C ASP A 142 -0.89 -20.05 -16.43
N GLY A 143 -1.53 -21.06 -15.83
CA GLY A 143 -0.95 -22.40 -15.66
C GLY A 143 0.15 -22.51 -14.61
N ALA A 144 0.49 -21.42 -13.89
CA ALA A 144 1.45 -21.45 -12.79
C ALA A 144 0.75 -21.25 -11.43
N THR A 145 1.34 -21.81 -10.36
CA THR A 145 0.81 -21.65 -9.00
C THR A 145 0.75 -20.17 -8.61
N ALA A 146 -0.42 -19.63 -8.25
CA ALA A 146 -0.54 -18.19 -7.98
C ALA A 146 0.41 -17.72 -6.85
N ILE A 147 1.03 -16.56 -7.06
CA ILE A 147 1.82 -15.86 -6.05
C ILE A 147 1.07 -14.57 -5.70
N ASP A 148 0.62 -14.46 -4.45
CA ASP A 148 -0.01 -13.26 -3.93
C ASP A 148 1.08 -12.22 -3.58
N LEU A 149 0.82 -10.95 -3.83
CA LEU A 149 1.78 -9.86 -3.68
C LEU A 149 1.29 -8.84 -2.66
N VAL A 150 2.13 -8.53 -1.67
CA VAL A 150 1.89 -7.49 -0.66
C VAL A 150 3.01 -6.47 -0.77
N ASP A 151 2.70 -5.31 -1.36
CA ASP A 151 3.64 -4.20 -1.46
C ASP A 151 3.64 -3.33 -0.20
N GLY A 152 4.48 -2.29 -0.17
CA GLY A 152 4.64 -1.44 0.99
C GLY A 152 3.34 -0.73 1.40
N ASP A 153 2.54 -0.30 0.42
CA ASP A 153 1.26 0.38 0.70
C ASP A 153 0.25 -0.59 1.34
N PHE A 154 0.08 -1.76 0.72
CA PHE A 154 -0.83 -2.77 1.25
C PHE A 154 -0.34 -3.35 2.59
N LEU A 155 0.98 -3.46 2.78
CA LEU A 155 1.58 -3.84 4.06
C LEU A 155 1.17 -2.87 5.18
N CYS A 156 1.20 -1.55 4.93
CA CYS A 156 0.75 -0.56 5.91
C CYS A 156 -0.72 -0.74 6.28
N ASP A 157 -1.58 -0.98 5.30
CA ASP A 157 -3.00 -1.22 5.54
C ASP A 157 -3.24 -2.48 6.36
N LEU A 158 -2.48 -3.54 6.10
CA LEU A 158 -2.53 -4.78 6.88
C LEU A 158 -2.04 -4.56 8.32
N ILE A 159 -0.93 -3.85 8.50
CA ILE A 159 -0.41 -3.50 9.84
C ILE A 159 -1.45 -2.71 10.64
N LYS A 160 -2.12 -1.73 10.00
CA LYS A 160 -3.22 -0.98 10.61
C LYS A 160 -4.43 -1.85 10.93
N LYS A 161 -4.87 -2.66 9.96
CA LYS A 161 -6.03 -3.56 10.10
C LYS A 161 -5.88 -4.52 11.28
N TYR A 162 -4.68 -5.05 11.51
CA TYR A 162 -4.40 -5.98 12.60
C TYR A 162 -3.82 -5.32 13.86
N GLY A 163 -3.77 -3.99 13.92
CA GLY A 163 -3.36 -3.24 15.11
C GLY A 163 -1.91 -3.49 15.53
N LEU A 164 -0.99 -3.70 14.58
CA LEU A 164 0.40 -4.04 14.86
C LEU A 164 1.26 -2.78 15.04
N GLY A 165 1.49 -2.36 16.28
CA GLY A 165 2.38 -1.23 16.58
C GLY A 165 1.85 0.13 16.11
N VAL A 166 0.57 0.20 15.73
CA VAL A 166 -0.12 1.42 15.32
C VAL A 166 -1.40 1.59 16.12
N HIS A 167 -1.75 2.85 16.43
CA HIS A 167 -2.93 3.20 17.21
C HIS A 167 -3.74 4.25 16.47
N THR A 168 -5.02 3.98 16.24
CA THR A 168 -5.96 4.97 15.70
C THR A 168 -6.67 5.66 16.87
N ARG A 169 -6.65 6.99 16.88
CA ARG A 169 -7.39 7.81 17.84
C ARG A 169 -8.49 8.56 17.09
N THR A 170 -9.72 8.50 17.60
CA THR A 170 -10.81 9.37 17.13
C THR A 170 -10.76 10.66 17.92
N VAL A 171 -10.68 11.79 17.23
CA VAL A 171 -10.76 13.13 17.84
C VAL A 171 -12.15 13.70 17.60
N GLU A 172 -12.82 14.13 18.67
CA GLU A 172 -14.05 14.89 18.58
C GLU A 172 -13.73 16.30 18.11
N GLN A 173 -14.31 16.70 16.97
CA GLN A 173 -14.19 18.06 16.46
C GLN A 173 -15.52 18.77 16.65
N VAL A 174 -15.56 19.71 17.60
CA VAL A 174 -16.71 20.59 17.82
C VAL A 174 -16.55 21.82 16.94
N VAL A 175 -17.47 22.03 16.01
CA VAL A 175 -17.54 23.25 15.19
C VAL A 175 -18.77 24.04 15.63
N VAL A 176 -18.55 25.31 15.98
CA VAL A 176 -19.65 26.22 16.33
C VAL A 176 -20.21 26.81 15.06
N ASP A 177 -21.48 26.54 14.78
CA ASP A 177 -22.22 27.20 13.70
C ASP A 177 -22.84 28.50 14.21
N GLY A 178 -22.12 29.61 14.01
CA GLY A 178 -22.58 30.94 14.40
C GLY A 178 -23.90 31.36 13.72
N SER A 179 -24.13 30.93 12.48
CA SER A 179 -25.30 31.33 11.70
C SER A 179 -26.60 30.78 12.27
N TRP A 180 -26.54 29.61 12.91
CA TRP A 180 -27.66 29.04 13.65
C TRP A 180 -28.08 29.94 14.82
N PHE A 181 -27.12 30.48 15.58
CA PHE A 181 -27.40 31.39 16.70
C PHE A 181 -27.91 32.77 16.26
N GLU A 182 -27.63 33.19 15.03
CA GLU A 182 -28.19 34.42 14.45
C GLU A 182 -29.62 34.22 13.94
N SER A 183 -30.07 32.97 13.78
CA SER A 183 -31.39 32.62 13.24
C SER A 183 -32.49 32.41 14.31
N ILE A 184 -32.14 32.48 15.59
CA ILE A 184 -33.04 32.29 16.74
C ILE A 184 -33.58 33.60 17.32
#